data_AF-A0A838I9U8-F1
#
_entry.id   AF-A0A838I9U8-F1
#
_cell.length_a   1.000
_cell.length_b   1.000
_cell.length_c   1.000
_cell.angle_alpha   90.00
_cell.angle_beta   90.00
_cell.angle_gamma   90.00
#
_symmetry.space_group_name_H-M   'P 1'
#
loop_
_entity.id
_entity.type
_entity.pdbx_description
1 polymer ?
#
loop_
_entity_poly.entity_id
_entity_poly.type
_entity_poly.pdbx_seq_one_letter_code
_entity_poly.pdbx_strand_id
1 'polypeptide(L)'
;MTGLRLATRSDAEDRAYRLRAAESVGEGVARVARGRIDNALDELGGHTGRGTVEAIHESRKDVKKLRALLRLVRDGALPEATFRTENTELGDIGRGLSGLRDADVMLATLDGLEERYPGELPPDAAGGLRQALEANRRSVRSRGSEGTAAQALAEVRVRVESWVPSARGFDDVAGGLR
;
A
#
# COMPACT_ATOMS: atom_id res chain seq x y z
N MET A 1 2.50 -18.47 18.28
CA MET A 1 1.35 -19.11 17.61
C MET A 1 0.15 -18.18 17.66
N THR A 2 0.18 -17.11 16.87
CA THR A 2 -0.95 -16.16 16.77
C THR A 2 -1.84 -16.68 15.65
N GLY A 3 -3.06 -17.08 16.00
CA GLY A 3 -3.98 -17.76 15.09
C GLY A 3 -4.32 -16.91 13.88
N LEU A 4 -4.35 -17.58 12.72
CA LEU A 4 -4.86 -17.05 11.46
C LEU A 4 -6.30 -16.56 11.67
N ARG A 5 -6.50 -15.26 11.85
CA ARG A 5 -7.84 -14.69 12.01
C ARG A 5 -8.46 -14.64 10.61
N LEU A 6 -9.31 -15.61 10.29
CA LEU A 6 -10.09 -15.58 9.06
C LEU A 6 -10.95 -14.30 9.08
N ALA A 7 -10.76 -13.44 8.08
CA ALA A 7 -11.55 -12.23 7.92
C ALA A 7 -13.04 -12.59 7.95
N THR A 8 -13.79 -11.98 8.87
CA THR A 8 -15.23 -12.18 8.91
C THR A 8 -15.86 -11.59 7.65
N ARG A 9 -17.10 -12.00 7.32
CA ARG A 9 -17.84 -11.39 6.21
C ARG A 9 -17.96 -9.86 6.36
N SER A 10 -18.06 -9.37 7.59
CA SER A 10 -18.04 -7.93 7.90
C SER A 10 -16.69 -7.29 7.53
N ASP A 11 -15.57 -7.94 7.87
CA ASP A 11 -14.23 -7.43 7.53
C ASP A 11 -14.01 -7.37 6.02
N ALA A 12 -14.50 -8.37 5.28
CA ALA A 12 -14.45 -8.39 3.83
C ALA A 12 -15.32 -7.30 3.19
N GLU A 13 -16.50 -7.04 3.76
CA GLU A 13 -17.40 -5.96 3.30
C GLU A 13 -16.84 -4.57 3.61
N ASP A 14 -16.11 -4.39 4.72
CA ASP A 14 -15.46 -3.14 5.08
C ASP A 14 -14.20 -2.88 4.25
N ARG A 15 -13.55 -3.95 3.81
CA ARG A 15 -12.47 -3.92 2.82
C ARG A 15 -12.96 -3.45 1.44
N ALA A 16 -14.24 -3.58 1.08
CA ALA A 16 -14.69 -3.20 -0.25
C ALA A 16 -14.46 -1.69 -0.52
N TYR A 17 -13.81 -1.36 -1.65
CA TYR A 17 -13.50 0.02 -2.05
C TYR A 17 -14.71 0.68 -2.74
N ARG A 18 -15.76 0.95 -1.95
CA ARG A 18 -17.00 1.60 -2.38
C ARG A 18 -17.67 2.30 -1.20
N LEU A 19 -18.37 3.40 -1.45
CA LEU A 19 -19.31 3.99 -0.50
C LEU A 19 -20.65 3.23 -0.57
N ARG A 20 -21.37 3.14 0.55
CA ARG A 20 -22.69 2.52 0.65
C ARG A 20 -23.77 3.61 0.67
N ALA A 21 -24.97 3.31 0.18
CA ALA A 21 -26.07 4.26 0.18
C ALA A 21 -26.67 4.52 1.58
N ALA A 22 -26.48 3.58 2.51
CA ALA A 22 -27.04 3.62 3.86
C ALA A 22 -26.10 4.23 4.91
N GLU A 23 -24.96 4.80 4.51
CA GLU A 23 -24.00 5.46 5.39
C GLU A 23 -23.73 6.89 4.91
N SER A 24 -23.34 7.77 5.81
CA SER A 24 -22.85 9.09 5.42
C SER A 24 -21.51 8.98 4.68
N VAL A 25 -21.18 10.00 3.87
CA VAL A 25 -19.89 10.05 3.18
C VAL A 25 -18.72 9.95 4.16
N GLY A 26 -18.79 10.63 5.30
CA GLY A 26 -17.74 10.57 6.32
C GLY A 26 -17.53 9.15 6.88
N GLU A 27 -18.62 8.47 7.24
CA GLU A 27 -18.58 7.08 7.72
C GLU A 27 -18.03 6.13 6.65
N GLY A 28 -18.48 6.28 5.39
CA GLY A 28 -18.02 5.45 4.30
C GLY A 28 -16.54 5.65 3.97
N VAL A 29 -16.06 6.90 3.98
CA VAL A 29 -14.63 7.22 3.81
C VAL A 29 -13.80 6.61 4.92
N ALA A 30 -14.21 6.79 6.18
CA ALA A 30 -13.49 6.22 7.32
C ALA A 30 -13.46 4.69 7.27
N ARG A 31 -14.60 4.05 6.95
CA ARG A 31 -14.71 2.60 6.77
C ARG A 31 -13.80 2.09 5.66
N VAL A 32 -13.85 2.69 4.47
CA VAL A 32 -13.01 2.29 3.33
C VAL A 32 -11.53 2.47 3.65
N ALA A 33 -11.16 3.60 4.27
CA ALA A 33 -9.78 3.85 4.66
C ALA A 33 -9.28 2.80 5.66
N ARG A 34 -10.04 2.56 6.74
CA ARG A 34 -9.73 1.49 7.72
C ARG A 34 -9.58 0.13 7.05
N GLY A 35 -10.55 -0.26 6.21
CA GLY A 35 -10.51 -1.56 5.53
C GLY A 35 -9.30 -1.71 4.60
N ARG A 36 -8.89 -0.65 3.90
CA ARG A 36 -7.67 -0.69 3.06
C ARG A 36 -6.39 -0.75 3.89
N ILE A 37 -6.32 -0.02 5.00
CA ILE A 37 -5.18 -0.07 5.92
C ILE A 37 -5.08 -1.45 6.56
N ASP A 38 -6.19 -1.99 7.07
CA ASP A 38 -6.24 -3.31 7.71
C ASP A 38 -5.83 -4.41 6.73
N ASN A 39 -6.25 -4.32 5.46
CA ASN A 39 -5.78 -5.25 4.44
C ASN A 39 -4.26 -5.15 4.23
N ALA A 40 -3.71 -3.93 4.07
CA ALA A 40 -2.28 -3.74 3.90
C ALA A 40 -1.47 -4.23 5.12
N LEU A 41 -1.97 -4.04 6.34
CA LEU A 41 -1.35 -4.57 7.55
C LEU A 41 -1.34 -6.11 7.57
N ASP A 42 -2.43 -6.75 7.13
CA ASP A 42 -2.48 -8.21 7.01
C ASP A 42 -1.52 -8.74 5.95
N GLU A 43 -1.38 -8.04 4.81
CA GLU A 43 -0.39 -8.41 3.79
C GLU A 43 1.03 -8.36 4.35
N LEU A 44 1.41 -7.22 4.93
CA LEU A 44 2.77 -7.00 5.45
C LEU A 44 3.07 -7.89 6.67
N GLY A 45 2.04 -8.26 7.44
CA GLY A 45 2.13 -9.21 8.53
C GLY A 45 2.18 -10.68 8.10
N GLY A 46 2.00 -10.98 6.81
CA GLY A 46 1.95 -12.35 6.29
C GLY A 46 0.70 -13.14 6.69
N HIS A 47 -0.38 -12.45 7.08
CA HIS A 47 -1.62 -13.09 7.53
C HIS A 47 -2.52 -13.56 6.37
N THR A 48 -2.23 -13.15 5.13
CA THR A 48 -3.03 -13.48 3.94
C THR A 48 -2.60 -14.77 3.24
N GLY A 49 -1.47 -15.36 3.63
CA GLY A 49 -0.89 -16.54 2.98
C GLY A 49 -0.24 -16.28 1.61
N ARG A 50 -0.19 -15.01 1.17
CA ARG A 50 0.51 -14.60 -0.06
C ARG A 50 2.03 -14.64 0.13
N GLY A 51 2.75 -14.84 -0.98
CA GLY A 51 4.20 -14.66 -1.02
C GLY A 51 4.57 -13.18 -0.81
N THR A 52 5.76 -12.91 -0.26
CA THR A 52 6.23 -11.55 0.09
C THR A 52 6.08 -10.54 -1.05
N VAL A 53 6.43 -10.91 -2.27
CA VAL A 53 6.34 -10.02 -3.45
C VAL A 53 4.88 -9.62 -3.74
N GLU A 54 3.96 -10.57 -3.65
CA GLU A 54 2.54 -10.35 -3.87
C GLU A 54 1.91 -9.53 -2.73
N ALA A 55 2.29 -9.83 -1.48
CA ALA A 55 1.88 -9.06 -0.30
C ALA A 55 2.31 -7.59 -0.40
N ILE A 56 3.56 -7.30 -0.79
CA ILE A 56 4.03 -5.93 -1.05
C ILE A 56 3.24 -5.29 -2.18
N HIS A 57 2.94 -6.03 -3.26
CA HIS A 57 2.17 -5.52 -4.38
C HIS A 57 0.75 -5.10 -3.97
N GLU A 58 0.04 -5.96 -3.24
CA GLU A 58 -1.31 -5.66 -2.74
C GLU A 58 -1.31 -4.51 -1.73
N SER A 59 -0.33 -4.46 -0.82
CA SER A 59 -0.13 -3.32 0.10
C SER A 59 0.03 -2.00 -0.65
N ARG A 60 0.82 -1.98 -1.74
CA ARG A 60 0.99 -0.79 -2.59
C ARG A 60 -0.31 -0.39 -3.29
N LYS A 61 -1.13 -1.35 -3.72
CA LYS A 61 -2.46 -1.06 -4.29
C LYS A 61 -3.36 -0.38 -3.26
N ASP A 62 -3.30 -0.82 -2.01
CA ASP A 62 -4.08 -0.22 -0.92
C ASP A 62 -3.62 1.20 -0.60
N VAL A 63 -2.31 1.45 -0.53
CA VAL A 63 -1.76 2.81 -0.38
C VAL A 63 -2.20 3.73 -1.52
N LYS A 64 -2.20 3.25 -2.77
CA LYS A 64 -2.70 4.01 -3.92
C LYS A 64 -4.19 4.34 -3.78
N LYS A 65 -5.01 3.38 -3.35
CA LYS A 65 -6.44 3.57 -3.11
C LYS A 65 -6.71 4.57 -1.98
N LEU A 66 -5.93 4.55 -0.91
CA LEU A 66 -6.02 5.53 0.19
C LEU A 66 -5.71 6.94 -0.32
N ARG A 67 -4.65 7.10 -1.10
CA ARG A 67 -4.28 8.39 -1.71
C ARG A 67 -5.33 8.91 -2.70
N ALA A 68 -6.01 8.01 -3.42
CA ALA A 68 -7.13 8.38 -4.28
C ALA A 68 -8.34 8.81 -3.46
N LEU A 69 -8.62 8.10 -2.35
CA LEU A 69 -9.71 8.44 -1.44
C LEU A 69 -9.52 9.82 -0.80
N LEU A 70 -8.30 10.16 -0.35
CA LEU A 70 -7.98 11.50 0.16
C LEU A 70 -8.21 12.61 -0.88
N ARG A 71 -7.88 12.34 -2.15
CA ARG A 71 -8.12 13.30 -3.25
C ARG A 71 -9.61 13.49 -3.51
N LEU A 72 -10.40 12.41 -3.42
CA LEU A 72 -11.83 12.46 -3.62
C LEU A 72 -12.52 13.42 -2.64
N VAL A 73 -12.12 13.40 -1.36
CA VAL A 73 -12.73 14.23 -0.30
C VAL A 73 -12.05 15.58 -0.08
N ARG A 74 -10.96 15.86 -0.80
CA ARG A 74 -10.09 17.02 -0.58
C ARG A 74 -10.86 18.33 -0.63
N ASP A 75 -11.66 18.51 -1.68
CA ASP A 75 -12.23 19.83 -2.00
C ASP A 75 -13.53 20.11 -1.24
N GLY A 76 -14.13 19.12 -0.59
CA GLY A 76 -15.43 19.25 0.08
C GLY A 76 -15.36 19.18 1.61
N ALA A 77 -14.67 18.19 2.17
CA ALA A 77 -14.79 17.90 3.59
C ALA A 77 -13.47 17.67 4.34
N LEU A 78 -12.35 17.54 3.64
CA LEU A 78 -11.04 17.26 4.24
C LEU A 78 -10.24 18.57 4.41
N PRO A 79 -9.84 18.95 5.63
CA PRO A 79 -8.97 20.11 5.81
C PRO A 79 -7.66 19.97 5.02
N GLU A 80 -7.25 21.02 4.31
CA GLU A 80 -6.06 20.97 3.44
C GLU A 80 -4.77 20.58 4.21
N ALA A 81 -4.66 21.00 5.48
CA ALA A 81 -3.54 20.59 6.34
C ALA A 81 -3.52 19.06 6.56
N THR A 82 -4.68 18.47 6.87
CA THR A 82 -4.84 17.01 7.00
C THR A 82 -4.54 16.32 5.68
N PHE A 83 -5.08 16.82 4.56
CA PHE A 83 -4.78 16.27 3.23
C PHE A 83 -3.27 16.23 2.97
N ARG A 84 -2.56 17.34 3.20
CA ARG A 84 -1.11 17.41 2.95
C ARG A 84 -0.31 16.44 3.81
N THR A 85 -0.62 16.36 5.11
CA THR A 85 0.05 15.43 6.03
C THR A 85 -0.16 14.00 5.58
N GLU A 86 -1.41 13.57 5.45
CA GLU A 86 -1.74 12.16 5.16
C GLU A 86 -1.32 11.75 3.74
N ASN A 87 -1.47 12.63 2.75
CA ASN A 87 -1.01 12.35 1.39
C ASN A 87 0.52 12.32 1.29
N THR A 88 1.25 13.05 2.13
CA THR A 88 2.72 12.95 2.18
C THR A 88 3.14 11.62 2.79
N GLU A 89 2.61 11.29 3.97
CA GLU A 89 2.93 10.08 4.72
C GLU A 89 2.59 8.81 3.94
N LEU A 90 1.38 8.71 3.36
CA LEU A 90 1.03 7.62 2.45
C LEU A 90 1.92 7.57 1.20
N GLY A 91 2.45 8.71 0.76
CA GLY A 91 3.44 8.77 -0.32
C GLY A 91 4.78 8.15 0.07
N ASP A 92 5.26 8.47 1.26
CA ASP A 92 6.50 7.92 1.81
C ASP A 92 6.38 6.41 2.05
N ILE A 93 5.27 5.94 2.62
CA ILE A 93 4.96 4.52 2.76
C ILE A 93 5.02 3.83 1.39
N GLY A 94 4.35 4.39 0.39
CA GLY A 94 4.35 3.85 -0.97
C GLY A 94 5.74 3.81 -1.62
N ARG A 95 6.59 4.81 -1.36
CA ARG A 95 7.99 4.84 -1.83
C ARG A 95 8.84 3.76 -1.15
N GLY A 96 8.71 3.62 0.17
CA GLY A 96 9.42 2.58 0.93
C GLY A 96 9.10 1.17 0.42
N LEU A 97 7.82 0.87 0.19
CA LEU A 97 7.38 -0.41 -0.39
C LEU A 97 7.83 -0.61 -1.84
N SER A 98 7.99 0.49 -2.62
CA SER A 98 8.46 0.40 -4.01
C SER A 98 9.93 -0.02 -4.07
N GLY A 99 10.78 0.48 -3.16
CA GLY A 99 12.18 0.08 -3.09
C GLY A 99 12.38 -1.43 -2.90
N LEU A 100 11.57 -2.07 -2.04
CA LEU A 100 11.61 -3.52 -1.83
C LEU A 100 11.25 -4.28 -3.11
N ARG A 101 10.14 -3.88 -3.74
CA ARG A 101 9.63 -4.51 -4.96
C ARG A 101 10.60 -4.34 -6.13
N ASP A 102 11.18 -3.16 -6.29
CA ASP A 102 12.08 -2.89 -7.41
C ASP A 102 13.38 -3.70 -7.29
N ALA A 103 13.87 -3.93 -6.06
CA ALA A 103 15.00 -4.82 -5.82
C ALA A 103 14.71 -6.28 -6.24
N ASP A 104 13.51 -6.79 -5.94
CA ASP A 104 13.11 -8.13 -6.38
C ASP A 104 12.88 -8.20 -7.91
N VAL A 105 12.28 -7.17 -8.50
CA VAL A 105 12.05 -7.09 -9.96
C VAL A 105 13.36 -7.04 -10.74
N MET A 106 14.38 -6.33 -10.26
CA MET A 106 15.67 -6.28 -10.96
C MET A 106 16.33 -7.66 -11.08
N LEU A 107 16.26 -8.49 -10.03
CA LEU A 107 16.77 -9.86 -10.08
C LEU A 107 15.94 -10.72 -11.05
N ALA A 108 14.62 -10.66 -10.95
CA ALA A 108 13.75 -11.40 -11.87
C ALA A 108 13.92 -10.95 -13.34
N THR A 109 14.24 -9.68 -13.56
CA THR A 109 14.53 -9.14 -14.89
C THR A 109 15.86 -9.68 -15.41
N LEU A 110 16.89 -9.77 -14.56
CA LEU A 110 18.17 -10.38 -14.93
C LEU A 110 17.97 -11.86 -15.30
N ASP A 111 17.23 -12.62 -14.48
CA ASP A 111 16.90 -14.02 -14.75
C ASP A 111 16.23 -14.18 -16.13
N GLY A 112 15.23 -13.33 -16.42
CA GLY A 112 14.53 -13.36 -17.72
C GLY A 112 15.39 -12.94 -18.91
N LEU A 113 16.38 -12.06 -18.71
CA LEU A 113 17.33 -11.70 -19.76
C LEU A 113 18.29 -12.85 -20.08
N GLU A 114 18.83 -13.51 -19.07
CA GLU A 114 19.71 -14.68 -19.23
C GLU A 114 18.98 -15.85 -19.92
N GLU A 115 17.71 -16.06 -19.58
CA GLU A 115 16.88 -17.10 -20.22
C GLU A 115 16.56 -16.76 -21.68
N ARG A 116 16.17 -15.51 -21.96
CA ARG A 116 15.73 -15.11 -23.30
C ARG A 116 16.87 -14.91 -24.29
N TYR A 117 18.06 -14.56 -23.79
CA TYR A 117 19.23 -14.23 -24.60
C TYR A 117 20.47 -14.99 -24.11
N PRO A 118 20.49 -16.33 -24.22
CA PRO A 118 21.58 -17.13 -23.69
C PRO A 118 22.89 -16.82 -24.40
N GLY A 119 23.93 -16.48 -23.63
CA GLY A 119 25.28 -16.18 -24.13
C GLY A 119 25.51 -14.74 -24.61
N GLU A 120 24.48 -13.88 -24.64
CA GLU A 120 24.63 -12.46 -24.98
C GLU A 120 25.25 -11.62 -23.85
N LEU A 121 25.17 -12.12 -22.61
CA LEU A 121 25.84 -11.53 -21.45
C LEU A 121 27.10 -12.36 -21.11
N PRO A 122 28.29 -11.74 -21.07
CA PRO A 122 29.49 -12.43 -20.59
C PRO A 122 29.28 -12.99 -19.18
N PRO A 123 29.63 -14.26 -18.89
CA PRO A 123 29.36 -14.89 -17.60
C PRO A 123 29.85 -14.11 -16.39
N ASP A 124 31.05 -13.52 -16.47
CA ASP A 124 31.62 -12.73 -15.38
C ASP A 124 30.84 -11.42 -15.14
N ALA A 125 30.36 -10.78 -16.21
CA ALA A 125 29.57 -9.56 -16.12
C ALA A 125 28.18 -9.85 -15.54
N ALA A 126 27.55 -10.94 -15.96
CA ALA A 126 26.27 -11.40 -15.44
C ALA A 126 26.37 -11.77 -13.95
N GLY A 127 27.41 -12.50 -13.56
CA GLY A 127 27.70 -12.85 -12.17
C GLY A 127 27.95 -11.62 -11.29
N GLY A 128 28.76 -10.66 -11.77
CA GLY A 128 29.02 -9.41 -11.05
C GLY A 128 27.75 -8.57 -10.85
N LEU A 129 26.93 -8.45 -11.90
CA LEU A 129 25.65 -7.73 -11.82
C LEU A 129 24.68 -8.42 -10.85
N ARG A 130 24.55 -9.75 -10.91
CA ARG A 130 23.73 -10.53 -9.98
C ARG A 130 24.15 -10.29 -8.53
N GLN A 131 25.44 -10.36 -8.23
CA GLN A 131 25.96 -10.12 -6.89
C GLN A 131 25.63 -8.70 -6.39
N ALA A 132 25.76 -7.69 -7.25
CA ALA A 132 25.40 -6.31 -6.91
C ALA A 132 23.89 -6.16 -6.62
N LEU A 133 23.03 -6.77 -7.44
CA LEU A 133 21.58 -6.75 -7.25
C LEU A 133 21.15 -7.49 -5.97
N GLU A 134 21.78 -8.62 -5.65
CA GLU A 134 21.54 -9.35 -4.39
C GLU A 134 22.00 -8.56 -3.16
N ALA A 135 23.13 -7.85 -3.26
CA ALA A 135 23.59 -6.94 -2.20
C ALA A 135 22.61 -5.78 -2.00
N ASN A 136 22.12 -5.17 -3.09
CA ASN A 136 21.09 -4.13 -3.02
C ASN A 136 19.80 -4.66 -2.37
N ARG A 137 19.30 -5.83 -2.80
CA ARG A 137 18.11 -6.46 -2.20
C ARG A 137 18.27 -6.68 -0.69
N ARG A 138 19.43 -7.18 -0.26
CA ARG A 138 19.74 -7.35 1.17
C ARG A 138 19.74 -6.02 1.92
N SER A 139 20.35 -4.98 1.34
CA SER A 139 20.40 -3.63 1.93
C SER A 139 19.01 -2.99 2.06
N VAL A 140 18.16 -3.13 1.06
CA VAL A 140 16.79 -2.59 1.12
C VAL A 140 15.95 -3.36 2.14
N ARG A 141 16.08 -4.69 2.21
CA ARG A 141 15.37 -5.52 3.20
C ARG A 141 15.86 -5.28 4.64
N SER A 142 17.16 -5.08 4.84
CA SER A 142 17.73 -4.84 6.18
C SER A 142 17.31 -3.50 6.79
N ARG A 143 16.88 -2.54 5.96
CA ARG A 143 16.28 -1.28 6.42
C ARG A 143 14.87 -1.45 7.02
N GLY A 144 14.36 -2.68 7.13
CA GLY A 144 13.11 -2.98 7.83
C GLY A 144 11.88 -2.38 7.16
N SER A 145 11.94 -2.10 5.86
CA SER A 145 10.94 -1.26 5.18
C SER A 145 9.51 -1.79 5.23
N GLU A 146 9.30 -3.11 5.37
CA GLU A 146 7.97 -3.71 5.60
C GLU A 146 7.43 -3.37 6.99
N GLY A 147 8.24 -3.56 8.04
CA GLY A 147 7.87 -3.24 9.42
C GLY A 147 7.69 -1.73 9.63
N THR A 148 8.56 -0.90 9.06
CA THR A 148 8.41 0.56 9.09
C THR A 148 7.15 1.01 8.36
N ALA A 149 6.85 0.42 7.18
CA ALA A 149 5.62 0.71 6.46
C ALA A 149 4.37 0.28 7.24
N ALA A 150 4.41 -0.89 7.89
CA ALA A 150 3.31 -1.38 8.72
C ALA A 150 3.08 -0.47 9.93
N GLN A 151 4.14 -0.03 10.61
CA GLN A 151 4.02 0.91 11.72
C GLN A 151 3.40 2.25 11.27
N ALA A 152 3.92 2.84 10.20
CA ALA A 152 3.38 4.10 9.67
C ALA A 152 1.91 3.95 9.22
N LEU A 153 1.55 2.82 8.59
CA LEU A 153 0.14 2.54 8.25
C LEU A 153 -0.75 2.45 9.50
N ALA A 154 -0.27 1.84 10.58
CA ALA A 154 -0.99 1.77 11.85
C ALA A 154 -1.18 3.17 12.47
N GLU A 155 -0.19 4.06 12.35
CA GLU A 155 -0.28 5.45 12.79
C GLU A 155 -1.31 6.25 11.98
N VAL A 156 -1.31 6.10 10.65
CA VAL A 156 -2.36 6.67 9.76
C VAL A 156 -3.75 6.16 10.18
N ARG A 157 -3.86 4.86 10.48
CA ARG A 157 -5.13 4.22 10.88
C ARG A 157 -5.80 4.92 12.05
N VAL A 158 -5.02 5.35 13.04
CA VAL A 158 -5.53 6.02 14.25
C VAL A 158 -6.20 7.35 13.92
N ARG A 159 -5.72 8.04 12.87
CA ARG A 159 -6.19 9.38 12.50
C ARG A 159 -7.37 9.38 11.54
N VAL A 160 -7.71 8.24 10.93
CA VAL A 160 -8.77 8.12 9.90
C VAL A 160 -10.10 8.73 10.33
N GLU A 161 -10.52 8.55 11.58
CA GLU A 161 -11.79 9.09 12.10
C GLU A 161 -11.85 10.63 12.04
N SER A 162 -10.69 11.29 12.11
CA SER A 162 -10.60 12.76 12.08
C SER A 162 -10.54 13.36 10.68
N TRP A 163 -10.48 12.55 9.62
CA TRP A 163 -10.31 13.06 8.26
C TRP A 163 -11.50 13.90 7.80
N VAL A 164 -12.72 13.37 7.95
CA VAL A 164 -13.95 13.98 7.40
C VAL A 164 -15.17 13.78 8.30
N PRO A 165 -15.11 14.10 9.61
CA PRO A 165 -16.16 13.75 10.57
C PRO A 165 -17.53 14.41 10.27
N SER A 166 -17.54 15.49 9.48
CA SER A 166 -18.75 16.23 9.12
C SER A 166 -19.30 15.94 7.72
N ALA A 167 -18.64 15.12 6.89
CA ALA A 167 -19.09 14.86 5.52
C ALA A 167 -20.41 14.06 5.53
N ARG A 168 -21.42 14.57 4.83
CA ARG A 168 -22.77 14.01 4.82
C ARG A 168 -23.17 13.44 3.46
N GLY A 169 -22.81 14.10 2.36
CA GLY A 169 -23.45 13.86 1.06
C GLY A 169 -22.52 14.04 -0.14
N PHE A 170 -23.08 13.84 -1.34
CA PHE A 170 -22.31 13.82 -2.59
C PHE A 170 -21.54 15.11 -2.87
N ASP A 171 -22.07 16.27 -2.45
CA ASP A 171 -21.39 17.56 -2.63
C ASP A 171 -20.01 17.61 -1.94
N ASP A 172 -19.82 16.84 -0.86
CA ASP A 172 -18.56 16.74 -0.12
C ASP A 172 -17.45 15.98 -0.90
N VAL A 173 -17.80 15.30 -1.99
CA VAL A 173 -16.87 14.52 -2.83
C VAL A 173 -16.90 14.89 -4.31
N ALA A 174 -17.92 15.63 -4.76
CA ALA A 174 -18.11 15.98 -6.17
C ALA A 174 -16.92 16.74 -6.76
N GLY A 175 -16.23 17.57 -5.95
CA GLY A 175 -15.04 18.30 -6.38
C GLY A 175 -13.88 17.39 -6.80
N GLY A 176 -13.68 16.27 -6.09
CA GLY A 176 -12.59 15.33 -6.34
C GLY A 176 -12.82 14.35 -7.49
N LEU A 177 -13.96 14.44 -8.19
CA LEU A 177 -14.27 13.65 -9.39
C LEU A 177 -13.97 14.39 -10.70
N ARG A 178 -13.43 15.61 -10.62
CA ARG A 178 -13.10 16.45 -11.78
C ARG A 178 -11.68 16.24 -12.28
#